data_AF-A0A8J7RJE8-F1
#
_entry.id   AF-A0A8J7RJE8-F1
#
_cell.length_a   1.000
_cell.length_b   1.000
_cell.length_c   1.000
_cell.angle_alpha   90.00
_cell.angle_beta   90.00
_cell.angle_gamma   90.00
#
_symmetry.space_group_name_H-M   'P 1'
#
loop_
_entity.id
_entity.type
_entity.pdbx_description
1 polymer ?
#
loop_
_entity_poly.entity_id
_entity_poly.type
_entity_poly.pdbx_seq_one_letter_code
_entity_poly.pdbx_strand_id
1 'polypeptide(L)'
;MIVDFGCPATKELFTTGRASVFGDAGHAALRKLDLIHCATSPKDIRSCRPAAQRSNARKCSIPVDKGWQLHFSWEGRGVRGVRLARGGEAGATVLPAEDQQRIVTHPGEVLREEFMLPLGLSSNKIALAISVPVSRMLDIVNERRGISSDTASRLALFFGNSARFWTFLQAEYELSVIRMEKQPLLGSIAPWEGA
;
A
#
# COMPACT_ATOMS: atom_id res chain seq x y z
N MET A 1 0.79 -8.60 4.78
CA MET A 1 1.12 -7.74 5.96
C MET A 1 2.62 -7.74 6.22
N ILE A 2 3.16 -6.57 6.53
CA ILE A 2 4.56 -6.40 6.92
C ILE A 2 4.72 -6.88 8.36
N VAL A 3 5.70 -7.75 8.59
CA VAL A 3 6.00 -8.34 9.91
C VAL A 3 7.20 -7.66 10.54
N ASP A 4 8.21 -7.30 9.75
CA ASP A 4 9.41 -6.61 10.23
C ASP A 4 10.02 -5.70 9.15
N PHE A 5 10.77 -4.72 9.63
CA PHE A 5 11.52 -3.78 8.80
C PHE A 5 13.02 -4.06 8.95
N GLY A 6 13.72 -4.09 7.82
CA GLY A 6 15.17 -4.27 7.76
C GLY A 6 15.97 -3.00 8.07
N CYS A 7 15.30 -1.85 8.25
CA CYS A 7 15.95 -0.61 8.70
C CYS A 7 14.98 0.31 9.45
N PRO A 8 15.45 1.02 10.50
CA PRO A 8 14.63 1.94 11.30
C PRO A 8 13.97 3.06 10.50
N ALA A 9 14.68 3.69 9.55
CA ALA A 9 14.15 4.79 8.76
C ALA A 9 12.92 4.38 7.92
N THR A 10 12.89 3.16 7.38
CA THR A 10 11.70 2.67 6.64
C THR A 10 10.54 2.39 7.60
N LYS A 11 10.82 1.90 8.82
CA LYS A 11 9.79 1.72 9.85
C LYS A 11 9.19 3.08 10.24
N GLU A 12 10.03 4.08 10.48
CA GLU A 12 9.59 5.45 10.80
C GLU A 12 8.71 6.02 9.70
N LEU A 13 9.16 5.96 8.43
CA LEU A 13 8.37 6.42 7.30
C LEU A 13 7.01 5.72 7.27
N PHE A 14 6.97 4.40 7.43
CA PHE A 14 5.73 3.62 7.39
C PHE A 14 4.75 4.02 8.51
N THR A 15 5.25 4.28 9.71
CA THR A 15 4.41 4.62 10.87
C THR A 15 3.93 6.05 10.83
N THR A 16 4.85 7.02 10.67
CA THR A 16 4.58 8.45 10.86
C THR A 16 4.24 9.18 9.57
N GLY A 17 4.55 8.58 8.42
CA GLY A 17 4.47 9.24 7.11
C GLY A 17 5.56 10.27 6.88
N ARG A 18 6.52 10.41 7.79
CA ARG A 18 7.61 11.37 7.72
C ARG A 18 8.93 10.64 7.86
N ALA A 19 9.84 10.91 6.92
CA ALA A 19 11.25 10.62 7.10
C ALA A 19 12.04 11.53 6.16
N SER A 20 12.76 12.47 6.74
CA SER A 20 13.56 13.48 6.02
C SER A 20 14.57 12.85 5.07
N VAL A 21 15.01 11.62 5.38
CA VAL A 21 15.97 10.82 4.60
C VAL A 21 15.48 10.52 3.17
N PHE A 22 14.17 10.43 2.93
CA PHE A 22 13.63 10.02 1.62
C PHE A 22 13.22 11.19 0.72
N GLY A 23 13.17 12.42 1.24
CA GLY A 23 12.78 13.62 0.47
C GLY A 23 11.52 13.41 -0.36
N ASP A 24 11.55 13.81 -1.64
CA ASP A 24 10.43 13.68 -2.59
C ASP A 24 9.98 12.22 -2.80
N ALA A 25 10.84 11.23 -2.55
CA ALA A 25 10.50 9.81 -2.76
C ALA A 25 9.61 9.26 -1.64
N GLY A 26 9.42 10.00 -0.54
CA GLY A 26 8.64 9.55 0.62
C GLY A 26 7.21 9.16 0.27
N HIS A 27 6.53 9.98 -0.55
CA HIS A 27 5.13 9.71 -0.92
C HIS A 27 5.00 8.44 -1.79
N ALA A 28 5.85 8.30 -2.81
CA ALA A 28 5.90 7.09 -3.64
C ALA A 28 6.31 5.84 -2.84
N ALA A 29 7.18 6.00 -1.86
CA ALA A 29 7.59 4.91 -0.97
C ALA A 29 6.44 4.46 -0.07
N LEU A 30 5.70 5.40 0.53
CA LEU A 30 4.53 5.13 1.37
C LEU A 30 3.47 4.31 0.63
N ARG A 31 3.12 4.72 -0.60
CA ARG A 31 2.18 3.97 -1.43
C ARG A 31 2.61 2.52 -1.63
N LYS A 32 3.89 2.29 -1.93
CA LYS A 32 4.44 0.95 -2.16
C LYS A 32 4.50 0.13 -0.88
N LEU A 33 4.77 0.78 0.25
CA LEU A 33 4.71 0.15 1.57
C LEU A 33 3.28 -0.28 1.91
N ASP A 34 2.28 0.58 1.66
CA ASP A 34 0.86 0.26 1.86
C ASP A 34 0.39 -0.88 0.96
N LEU A 35 0.82 -0.86 -0.30
CA LEU A 35 0.58 -1.93 -1.26
C LEU A 35 1.15 -3.27 -0.76
N ILE A 36 2.41 -3.29 -0.31
CA ILE A 36 3.05 -4.50 0.23
C ILE A 36 2.38 -4.96 1.53
N HIS A 37 1.98 -4.01 2.38
CA HIS A 37 1.31 -4.32 3.63
C HIS A 37 -0.03 -5.02 3.38
N CYS A 38 -0.81 -4.55 2.42
CA CYS A 38 -2.11 -5.11 2.06
C CYS A 38 -2.03 -6.36 1.16
N ALA A 39 -0.88 -6.62 0.55
CA ALA A 39 -0.68 -7.81 -0.28
C ALA A 39 -0.80 -9.10 0.55
N THR A 40 -1.60 -10.04 0.03
CA THR A 40 -1.87 -11.34 0.65
C THR A 40 -1.00 -12.44 0.06
N SER A 41 -0.52 -12.22 -1.17
CA SER A 41 0.34 -13.13 -1.89
C SER A 41 1.32 -12.37 -2.78
N PRO A 42 2.45 -12.99 -3.16
CA PRO A 42 3.36 -12.41 -4.15
C PRO A 42 2.67 -12.00 -5.45
N LYS A 43 1.62 -12.73 -5.88
CA LYS A 43 0.86 -12.48 -7.12
C LYS A 43 0.21 -11.10 -7.11
N ASP A 44 -0.23 -10.62 -5.94
CA ASP A 44 -0.87 -9.30 -5.82
C ASP A 44 0.06 -8.18 -6.29
N ILE A 45 1.35 -8.30 -5.97
CA ILE A 45 2.36 -7.29 -6.30
C ILE A 45 2.86 -7.42 -7.74
N ARG A 46 2.99 -8.64 -8.28
CA ARG A 46 3.51 -8.84 -9.65
C ARG A 46 2.63 -8.19 -10.71
N SER A 47 1.33 -8.12 -10.44
CA SER A 47 0.36 -7.48 -11.32
C SER A 47 0.57 -5.97 -11.53
N CYS A 48 1.32 -5.31 -10.62
CA CYS A 48 1.56 -3.87 -10.66
C CYS A 48 2.64 -3.48 -11.68
N ARG A 49 3.49 -4.41 -12.13
CA ARG A 49 4.54 -4.14 -13.13
C ARG A 49 5.14 -5.43 -13.70
N PRO A 50 5.04 -5.69 -15.02
CA PRO A 50 5.66 -6.87 -15.65
C PRO A 50 7.20 -6.85 -15.65
N ALA A 51 7.85 -5.68 -15.59
CA ALA A 51 9.23 -5.52 -16.05
C ALA A 51 10.32 -5.41 -14.96
N ALA A 52 10.01 -5.30 -13.66
CA ALA A 52 11.00 -4.88 -12.66
C ALA A 52 11.37 -5.93 -11.59
N GLN A 53 10.80 -7.15 -11.66
CA GLN A 53 10.98 -8.16 -10.62
C GLN A 53 12.18 -9.08 -10.94
N ARG A 54 13.39 -8.61 -10.67
CA ARG A 54 14.54 -9.52 -10.50
C ARG A 54 14.42 -10.17 -9.12
N SER A 55 13.95 -11.40 -9.07
CA SER A 55 13.66 -12.09 -7.82
C SER A 55 14.08 -13.55 -7.90
N ASN A 56 15.10 -13.93 -7.13
CA ASN A 56 15.22 -15.30 -6.62
C ASN A 56 14.05 -15.48 -5.63
N ALA A 57 13.36 -16.63 -5.65
CA ALA A 57 12.00 -16.90 -5.16
C ALA A 57 11.60 -16.36 -3.76
N ARG A 58 12.55 -15.93 -2.92
CA ARG A 58 12.29 -15.32 -1.59
C ARG A 58 12.54 -13.82 -1.50
N LYS A 59 13.41 -13.23 -2.32
CA LYS A 59 13.78 -11.80 -2.23
C LYS A 59 13.15 -11.04 -3.40
N CYS A 60 12.41 -9.99 -3.10
CA CYS A 60 11.75 -9.12 -4.07
C CYS A 60 12.28 -7.69 -3.93
N SER A 61 12.35 -6.98 -5.07
CA SER A 61 12.65 -5.56 -5.12
C SER A 61 11.62 -4.85 -5.99
N ILE A 62 11.11 -3.71 -5.53
CA ILE A 62 10.21 -2.84 -6.30
C ILE A 62 10.87 -1.46 -6.45
N PRO A 63 10.95 -0.92 -7.67
CA PRO A 63 11.39 0.46 -7.87
C PRO A 63 10.38 1.44 -7.28
N VAL A 64 10.90 2.44 -6.56
CA VAL A 64 10.11 3.53 -5.97
C VAL A 64 10.09 4.73 -6.91
N ASP A 65 11.14 5.56 -6.87
CA ASP A 65 11.38 6.71 -7.75
C ASP A 65 12.87 7.11 -7.68
N LYS A 66 13.41 7.79 -8.70
CA LYS A 66 14.76 8.41 -8.70
C LYS A 66 15.89 7.48 -8.17
N GLY A 67 15.85 6.20 -8.55
CA GLY A 67 16.85 5.20 -8.15
C GLY A 67 16.61 4.51 -6.80
N TRP A 68 15.57 4.90 -6.05
CA TRP A 68 15.15 4.20 -4.84
C TRP A 68 14.52 2.84 -5.16
N GLN A 69 14.88 1.84 -4.36
CA GLN A 69 14.37 0.49 -4.44
C GLN A 69 13.87 0.04 -3.07
N LEU A 70 12.69 -0.59 -3.07
CA LEU A 70 12.10 -1.20 -1.90
C LEU A 70 12.39 -2.70 -1.93
N HIS A 71 13.23 -3.16 -1.00
CA HIS A 71 13.61 -4.56 -0.87
C HIS A 71 12.81 -5.21 0.25
N PHE A 72 12.38 -6.45 0.02
CA PHE A 72 11.69 -7.25 1.02
C PHE A 72 11.76 -8.74 0.67
N SER A 73 11.30 -9.58 1.58
CA SER A 73 11.19 -11.02 1.38
C SER A 73 9.83 -11.56 1.79
N TRP A 74 9.40 -12.64 1.14
CA TRP A 74 8.16 -13.33 1.48
C TRP A 74 8.45 -14.51 2.40
N GLU A 75 7.76 -14.55 3.55
CA GLU A 75 7.78 -15.67 4.48
C GLU A 75 6.34 -16.05 4.84
N GLY A 76 5.84 -17.14 4.25
CA GLY A 76 4.44 -17.54 4.36
C GLY A 76 3.48 -16.49 3.79
N ARG A 77 2.59 -15.94 4.63
CA ARG A 77 1.67 -14.83 4.30
C ARG A 77 2.20 -13.45 4.70
N GLY A 78 3.39 -13.40 5.30
CA GLY A 78 4.03 -12.19 5.81
C GLY A 78 5.11 -11.67 4.87
N VAL A 79 5.34 -10.37 4.94
CA VAL A 79 6.44 -9.70 4.28
C VAL A 79 7.46 -9.27 5.33
N ARG A 80 8.73 -9.62 5.11
CA ARG A 80 9.82 -9.47 6.08
C ARG A 80 11.02 -8.74 5.52
N GLY A 81 11.79 -8.11 6.40
CA GLY A 81 13.01 -7.39 6.06
C GLY A 81 12.78 -6.20 5.12
N VAL A 82 11.66 -5.50 5.27
CA VAL A 82 11.28 -4.38 4.39
C VAL A 82 12.24 -3.21 4.58
N ARG A 83 12.89 -2.77 3.50
CA ARG A 83 13.83 -1.65 3.53
C ARG A 83 13.87 -0.85 2.23
N LEU A 84 13.88 0.46 2.34
CA LEU A 84 14.21 1.37 1.24
C LEU A 84 15.72 1.53 1.11
N ALA A 85 16.24 1.45 -0.11
CA ALA A 85 17.66 1.63 -0.38
C ALA A 85 17.87 2.39 -1.69
N ARG A 86 18.93 3.22 -1.71
CA ARG A 86 19.46 3.86 -2.91
C ARG A 86 20.98 3.69 -2.87
N GLY A 87 21.55 2.90 -3.78
CA GLY A 87 23.00 2.79 -3.96
C GLY A 87 23.83 2.53 -2.68
N GLY A 88 23.55 1.47 -1.92
CA GLY A 88 24.41 0.99 -0.83
C GLY A 88 24.22 1.64 0.55
N GLU A 89 23.48 2.74 0.65
CA GLU A 89 23.28 3.43 1.93
C GLU A 89 21.89 3.13 2.52
N ALA A 90 21.88 2.54 3.71
CA ALA A 90 20.71 2.46 4.58
C ALA A 90 20.89 3.51 5.68
N GLY A 91 20.20 4.64 5.56
CA GLY A 91 20.25 5.69 6.58
C GLY A 91 19.73 5.16 7.92
N ALA A 92 20.52 5.34 8.98
CA ALA A 92 20.10 5.12 10.34
C ALA A 92 19.32 6.35 10.83
N THR A 93 18.13 6.15 11.36
CA THR A 93 17.34 7.20 12.03
C THR A 93 16.85 6.66 13.36
N VAL A 94 16.78 7.55 14.36
CA VAL A 94 16.27 7.24 15.70
C VAL A 94 14.74 7.13 15.60
N LEU A 95 14.20 6.00 16.04
CA LEU A 95 12.76 5.73 15.99
C LEU A 95 12.01 6.71 16.91
N PRO A 96 11.02 7.47 16.41
CA PRO A 96 10.06 8.16 17.27
C PRO A 96 9.09 7.16 17.93
N ALA A 97 8.47 7.62 19.01
CA ALA A 97 7.52 6.86 19.81
C ALA A 97 6.32 6.36 18.99
N GLU A 98 5.73 5.29 19.49
CA GLU A 98 4.93 4.27 18.79
C GLU A 98 3.54 4.76 18.34
N ASP A 99 3.18 6.01 18.67
CA ASP A 99 1.82 6.55 18.63
C ASP A 99 1.52 7.57 17.52
N GLN A 100 2.50 7.93 16.68
CA GLN A 100 2.23 8.83 15.54
C GLN A 100 1.75 8.05 14.32
N GLN A 101 0.44 7.83 14.25
CA GLN A 101 -0.22 7.17 13.13
C GLN A 101 -0.58 8.14 12.00
N ARG A 102 -0.28 7.71 10.77
CA ARG A 102 -0.68 8.42 9.54
C ARG A 102 -1.96 7.84 8.93
N ILE A 103 -2.52 8.59 7.98
CA ILE A 103 -3.52 8.08 7.05
C ILE A 103 -2.82 7.20 6.00
N VAL A 104 -3.36 6.01 5.76
CA VAL A 104 -2.91 5.07 4.71
C VAL A 104 -3.27 5.66 3.34
N THR A 105 -2.51 5.35 2.28
CA THR A 105 -2.83 5.84 0.93
C THR A 105 -4.23 5.40 0.48
N HIS A 106 -5.03 6.32 -0.08
CA HIS A 106 -6.33 5.98 -0.63
C HIS A 106 -6.20 4.92 -1.76
N PRO A 107 -7.05 3.88 -1.82
CA PRO A 107 -6.92 2.81 -2.82
C PRO A 107 -7.01 3.31 -4.28
N GLY A 108 -7.72 4.41 -4.49
CA GLY A 108 -7.80 5.14 -5.75
C GLY A 108 -6.47 5.71 -6.23
N GLU A 109 -5.66 6.26 -5.31
CA GLU A 109 -4.30 6.70 -5.63
C GLU A 109 -3.42 5.50 -5.95
N VAL A 110 -3.51 4.41 -5.18
CA VAL A 110 -2.77 3.16 -5.48
C VAL A 110 -3.13 2.63 -6.88
N LEU A 111 -4.43 2.58 -7.23
CA LEU A 111 -4.87 2.16 -8.54
C LEU A 111 -4.29 3.06 -9.66
N ARG A 112 -4.29 4.38 -9.45
CA ARG A 112 -3.78 5.36 -10.41
C ARG A 112 -2.27 5.21 -10.62
N GLU A 113 -1.51 5.27 -9.53
CA GLU A 113 -0.05 5.38 -9.55
C GLU A 113 0.66 4.05 -9.81
N GLU A 114 0.11 2.95 -9.28
CA GLU A 114 0.79 1.64 -9.30
C GLU A 114 0.27 0.71 -10.40
N PHE A 115 -0.91 0.98 -10.97
CA PHE A 115 -1.49 0.14 -12.03
C PHE A 115 -1.77 0.93 -13.31
N MET A 116 -2.50 2.04 -13.24
CA MET A 116 -2.93 2.76 -14.43
C MET A 116 -1.78 3.41 -15.18
N LEU A 117 -0.97 4.24 -14.49
CA LEU A 117 0.16 4.93 -15.11
C LEU A 117 1.20 3.95 -15.68
N PRO A 118 1.63 2.89 -14.95
CA PRO A 118 2.61 1.94 -15.48
C PRO A 118 2.11 1.10 -16.67
N LEU A 119 0.80 0.85 -16.76
CA LEU A 119 0.18 0.04 -17.83
C LEU A 119 -0.41 0.89 -18.96
N GLY A 120 -0.32 2.23 -18.88
CA GLY A 120 -0.91 3.14 -19.86
C GLY A 120 -2.43 3.01 -19.98
N LEU A 121 -3.13 2.76 -18.86
CA LEU A 121 -4.57 2.54 -18.83
C LEU A 121 -5.31 3.83 -18.44
N SER A 122 -6.40 4.11 -19.14
CA SER A 122 -7.34 5.18 -18.77
C SER A 122 -8.49 4.65 -17.93
N SER A 123 -9.13 5.54 -17.15
CA SER A 123 -10.32 5.18 -16.35
C SER A 123 -11.45 4.63 -17.22
N ASN A 124 -11.61 5.17 -18.43
CA ASN A 124 -12.61 4.69 -19.39
C ASN A 124 -12.32 3.25 -19.83
N LYS A 125 -11.05 2.95 -20.17
CA LYS A 125 -10.64 1.61 -20.59
C LYS A 125 -10.89 0.57 -19.49
N ILE A 126 -10.55 0.90 -18.25
CA ILE A 126 -10.79 0.00 -17.11
C ILE A 126 -12.30 -0.17 -16.90
N ALA A 127 -13.06 0.93 -16.83
CA ALA A 127 -14.50 0.89 -16.58
C ALA A 127 -15.24 -0.01 -17.57
N LEU A 128 -14.93 0.13 -18.86
CA LEU A 128 -15.47 -0.72 -19.93
C LEU A 128 -15.06 -2.19 -19.74
N ALA A 129 -13.78 -2.45 -19.52
CA ALA A 129 -13.26 -3.82 -19.37
C ALA A 129 -13.86 -4.56 -18.16
N ILE A 130 -14.14 -3.83 -17.08
CA ILE A 130 -14.71 -4.42 -15.86
C ILE A 130 -16.24 -4.27 -15.75
N SER A 131 -16.89 -3.73 -16.79
CA SER A 131 -18.33 -3.54 -16.87
C SER A 131 -18.90 -2.72 -15.69
N VAL A 132 -18.31 -1.57 -15.40
CA VAL A 132 -18.83 -0.58 -14.44
C VAL A 132 -18.99 0.79 -15.09
N PRO A 133 -19.86 1.68 -14.56
CA PRO A 133 -19.96 3.04 -15.07
C PRO A 133 -18.62 3.78 -15.01
N VAL A 134 -18.30 4.56 -16.05
CA VAL A 134 -17.06 5.37 -16.11
C VAL A 134 -16.97 6.34 -14.94
N SER A 135 -18.11 6.92 -14.52
CA SER A 135 -18.20 7.81 -13.35
C SER A 135 -17.71 7.13 -12.07
N ARG A 136 -18.07 5.85 -11.86
CA ARG A 136 -17.58 5.06 -10.71
C ARG A 136 -16.07 4.96 -10.72
N MET A 137 -15.49 4.68 -11.89
CA MET A 137 -14.03 4.55 -11.99
C MET A 137 -13.32 5.89 -11.79
N LEU A 138 -13.87 6.97 -12.34
CA LEU A 138 -13.35 8.33 -12.14
C LEU A 138 -13.41 8.75 -10.67
N ASP A 139 -14.50 8.46 -9.97
CA ASP A 139 -14.62 8.81 -8.55
C ASP A 139 -13.63 8.06 -7.68
N ILE A 140 -13.39 6.78 -7.98
CA ILE A 140 -12.38 5.99 -7.28
C ILE A 140 -10.99 6.57 -7.57
N VAL A 141 -10.64 6.79 -8.83
CA VAL A 141 -9.33 7.33 -9.24
C VAL A 141 -9.11 8.74 -8.70
N ASN A 142 -10.15 9.54 -8.50
CA ASN A 142 -10.07 10.88 -7.90
C ASN A 142 -10.23 10.88 -6.39
N GLU A 143 -10.22 9.70 -5.75
CA GLU A 143 -10.24 9.56 -4.29
C GLU A 143 -11.54 10.11 -3.64
N ARG A 144 -12.61 10.21 -4.43
CA ARG A 144 -13.95 10.64 -3.98
C ARG A 144 -14.83 9.47 -3.56
N ARG A 145 -14.39 8.24 -3.83
CA ARG A 145 -15.12 7.00 -3.55
C ARG A 145 -14.16 5.87 -3.23
N GLY A 146 -14.49 5.09 -2.21
CA GLY A 146 -13.81 3.83 -1.91
C GLY A 146 -14.12 2.69 -2.88
N ILE A 147 -13.38 1.59 -2.75
CA ILE A 147 -13.57 0.37 -3.52
C ILE A 147 -14.53 -0.57 -2.78
N SER A 148 -15.69 -0.85 -3.37
CA SER A 148 -16.62 -1.87 -2.86
C SER A 148 -16.14 -3.30 -3.16
N SER A 149 -16.67 -4.30 -2.46
CA SER A 149 -16.36 -5.72 -2.71
C SER A 149 -16.65 -6.18 -4.15
N ASP A 150 -17.72 -5.67 -4.78
CA ASP A 150 -18.01 -5.92 -6.22
C ASP A 150 -16.90 -5.34 -7.09
N THR A 151 -16.49 -4.09 -6.85
CA THR A 151 -15.43 -3.44 -7.64
C THR A 151 -14.09 -4.12 -7.43
N ALA A 152 -13.76 -4.49 -6.18
CA ALA A 152 -12.56 -5.24 -5.83
C ALA A 152 -12.48 -6.58 -6.58
N SER A 153 -13.59 -7.33 -6.65
CA SER A 153 -13.64 -8.61 -7.36
C SER A 153 -13.39 -8.44 -8.86
N ARG A 154 -13.95 -7.38 -9.44
CA ARG A 154 -13.78 -7.04 -10.84
C ARG A 154 -12.36 -6.59 -11.19
N LEU A 155 -11.77 -5.71 -10.37
CA LEU A 155 -10.38 -5.28 -10.52
C LEU A 155 -9.41 -6.47 -10.37
N ALA A 156 -9.71 -7.39 -9.46
CA ALA A 156 -8.92 -8.60 -9.26
C ALA A 156 -8.84 -9.49 -10.50
N LEU A 157 -9.99 -9.73 -11.15
CA LEU A 157 -10.04 -10.46 -12.40
C LEU A 157 -9.28 -9.74 -13.52
N PHE A 158 -9.44 -8.41 -13.61
CA PHE A 158 -8.82 -7.61 -14.66
C PHE A 158 -7.30 -7.52 -14.53
N PHE A 159 -6.76 -7.29 -13.33
CA PHE A 159 -5.32 -7.17 -13.08
C PHE A 159 -4.65 -8.52 -12.78
N GLY A 160 -5.42 -9.58 -12.54
CA GLY A 160 -4.88 -10.87 -12.17
C GLY A 160 -4.26 -10.87 -10.77
N ASN A 161 -4.86 -10.15 -9.81
CA ASN A 161 -4.53 -10.20 -8.39
C ASN A 161 -5.75 -10.68 -7.57
N SER A 162 -5.69 -10.60 -6.24
CA SER A 162 -6.79 -11.02 -5.37
C SER A 162 -7.78 -9.90 -5.07
N ALA A 163 -9.07 -10.23 -4.96
CA ALA A 163 -10.08 -9.28 -4.49
C ALA A 163 -9.77 -8.80 -3.06
N ARG A 164 -9.21 -9.70 -2.25
CA ARG A 164 -8.82 -9.44 -0.87
C ARG A 164 -7.79 -8.32 -0.75
N PHE A 165 -6.85 -8.23 -1.69
CA PHE A 165 -5.88 -7.14 -1.76
C PHE A 165 -6.58 -5.77 -1.84
N TRP A 166 -7.54 -5.60 -2.76
CA TRP A 166 -8.28 -4.35 -2.91
C TRP A 166 -9.16 -4.02 -1.70
N THR A 167 -9.83 -5.02 -1.13
CA THR A 167 -10.65 -4.80 0.07
C THR A 167 -9.81 -4.47 1.29
N PHE A 168 -8.60 -5.03 1.41
CA PHE A 168 -7.69 -4.70 2.49
C PHE A 168 -7.13 -3.28 2.36
N LEU A 169 -6.76 -2.84 1.16
CA LEU A 169 -6.41 -1.44 0.93
C LEU A 169 -7.52 -0.48 1.38
N GLN A 170 -8.78 -0.80 1.04
CA GLN A 170 -9.93 -0.01 1.46
C GLN A 170 -10.10 0.00 2.98
N ALA A 171 -10.06 -1.17 3.61
CA ALA A 171 -10.24 -1.30 5.06
C ALA A 171 -9.14 -0.57 5.84
N GLU A 172 -7.87 -0.70 5.45
CA GLU A 172 -6.76 -0.01 6.10
C GLU A 172 -6.87 1.51 5.96
N TYR A 173 -7.28 2.00 4.77
CA TYR A 173 -7.58 3.41 4.57
C TYR A 173 -8.68 3.90 5.52
N GLU A 174 -9.84 3.25 5.51
CA GLU A 174 -10.99 3.64 6.35
C GLU A 174 -10.64 3.59 7.85
N LEU A 175 -9.97 2.53 8.30
CA LEU A 175 -9.51 2.42 9.68
C LEU A 175 -8.54 3.53 10.05
N SER A 176 -7.61 3.90 9.16
CA SER A 176 -6.65 4.98 9.41
C SER A 176 -7.32 6.35 9.54
N VAL A 177 -8.31 6.65 8.68
CA VAL A 177 -9.10 7.88 8.74
C VAL A 177 -9.90 7.94 10.04
N ILE A 178 -10.65 6.87 10.35
CA ILE A 178 -11.47 6.79 11.57
C ILE A 178 -10.60 6.91 12.83
N ARG A 179 -9.42 6.27 12.85
CA ARG A 179 -8.50 6.34 13.98
C ARG A 179 -8.02 7.76 14.22
N MET A 180 -7.70 8.50 13.15
CA MET A 180 -7.27 9.88 13.25
C MET A 180 -8.41 10.83 13.66
N GLU A 181 -9.62 10.61 13.16
CA GLU A 181 -10.79 11.47 13.46
C GLU A 181 -11.38 11.22 14.85
N LYS A 182 -11.40 9.95 15.31
CA LYS A 182 -12.16 9.51 16.50
C LYS A 182 -11.28 8.97 17.63
N GLN A 183 -9.98 9.26 17.61
CA GLN A 183 -9.01 8.70 18.57
C GLN A 183 -9.47 8.81 20.05
N PRO A 184 -9.96 9.97 20.55
CA PRO A 184 -10.38 10.09 21.95
C PRO A 184 -11.60 9.23 22.28
N LEU A 185 -12.57 9.18 21.36
CA LEU A 185 -13.79 8.39 21.53
C LEU A 185 -13.46 6.89 21.57
N LEU A 186 -12.64 6.40 20.62
CA LEU A 186 -12.25 5.00 20.57
C LEU A 186 -11.46 4.57 21.83
N GLY A 187 -10.60 5.43 22.37
CA GLY A 187 -9.83 5.14 23.59
C GLY A 187 -10.68 5.02 24.86
N SER A 188 -11.90 5.59 24.87
CA SER A 188 -12.82 5.52 26.00
C SER A 188 -13.67 4.24 26.06
N ILE A 189 -13.66 3.45 24.99
CA ILE A 189 -14.45 2.21 24.92
C ILE A 189 -13.73 1.10 25.68
N ALA A 190 -14.29 0.71 26.83
CA ALA A 190 -13.81 -0.44 27.58
C ALA A 190 -14.15 -1.74 26.83
N PRO A 191 -13.21 -2.72 26.76
CA PRO A 191 -13.51 -4.06 26.27
C PRO A 191 -14.64 -4.68 27.09
N TRP A 192 -15.46 -5.50 26.44
CA TRP A 192 -16.48 -6.27 27.15
C TRP A 192 -15.80 -7.36 27.99
N GLU A 193 -15.91 -7.26 29.32
CA GLU A 193 -15.29 -8.20 30.27
C GLU A 193 -16.19 -9.39 30.65
N GLY A 194 -17.38 -9.51 30.05
CA GLY A 194 -18.32 -10.59 30.35
C GLY A 194 -19.26 -10.29 31.51
N ALA A 195 -20.30 -11.13 31.63
CA ALA A 195 -21.20 -11.26 32.79
C ALA A 195 -21.06 -12.67 33.35
#